data_AF-A0A817JT11-F1
#
_entry.id   AF-A0A817JT11-F1
#
_cell.length_a   1.000
_cell.length_b   1.000
_cell.length_c   1.000
_cell.angle_alpha   90.00
_cell.angle_beta   90.00
_cell.angle_gamma   90.00
#
_symmetry.space_group_name_H-M   'P 1'
#
loop_
_entity.id
_entity.type
_entity.pdbx_description
1 polymer ?
#
loop_
_entity_poly.entity_id
_entity_poly.type
_entity_poly.pdbx_seq_one_letter_code
_entity_poly.pdbx_strand_id
1 'polypeptide(L)'
;MTTLTKRNVRATSSTYGNSASNNTFESNPNEHDDRDKDDERDSDDDKETRLTLLEEVLLLGLKDREGYTSFWNDCISSGLRGCILTELGFRGRVELEKTGARRRALANRKVILLDDTATGDVLLDEALRHIKETQPTETVQSWIEYLSGECWNPLKLKYQLRNVRERLAKSLVDKGICSTEKQNFFLFDMTTHPLSDSVHKIKLIKKVQDSVLTRWPNDPRRMDRRILALIYLAHASDVLENAFTSLSDDDYEVAMKHVRELLDLDPDQETSKYDSKMEIMWAVVAAFNK
;
A
#
# COMPACT_ATOMS: atom_id res chain seq x y z
N MET A 1 19.15 2.59 -82.72
CA MET A 1 18.70 3.91 -83.18
C MET A 1 17.45 4.26 -82.38
N THR A 2 17.52 5.20 -81.42
CA THR A 2 17.00 6.59 -81.55
C THR A 2 15.54 6.59 -82.03
N THR A 3 14.51 7.09 -81.34
CA THR A 3 14.29 8.37 -80.59
C THR A 3 12.92 8.25 -79.90
N LEU A 4 12.71 8.63 -78.63
CA LEU A 4 12.37 9.97 -78.09
C LEU A 4 11.24 10.74 -78.80
N THR A 5 10.45 11.47 -77.97
CA THR A 5 9.56 12.64 -78.24
C THR A 5 8.05 12.31 -78.09
N LYS A 6 7.19 12.99 -77.30
CA LYS A 6 7.27 14.11 -76.33
C LYS A 6 6.03 14.07 -75.41
N ARG A 7 6.19 14.64 -74.21
CA ARG A 7 5.19 14.87 -73.15
C ARG A 7 4.28 16.08 -73.43
N ASN A 8 3.05 16.05 -72.91
CA ASN A 8 2.37 17.02 -72.02
C ASN A 8 0.83 16.91 -72.18
N VAL A 9 -0.08 17.19 -71.24
CA VAL A 9 -0.12 17.40 -69.77
C VAL A 9 -1.63 17.46 -69.42
N ARG A 10 -2.02 16.97 -68.22
CA ARG A 10 -3.24 17.23 -67.41
C ARG A 10 -4.63 17.27 -68.09
N ALA A 11 -5.59 16.51 -67.56
CA ALA A 11 -6.41 16.91 -66.40
C ALA A 11 -7.58 15.92 -66.18
N THR A 12 -7.85 15.71 -64.89
CA THR A 12 -8.95 15.06 -64.19
C THR A 12 -10.36 15.11 -64.82
N SER A 13 -11.04 13.97 -64.84
CA SER A 13 -12.41 13.80 -64.29
C SER A 13 -12.95 12.40 -64.58
N SER A 14 -13.31 11.61 -63.55
CA SER A 14 -14.40 10.64 -63.68
C SER A 14 -14.88 10.14 -62.32
N THR A 15 -16.19 10.36 -62.15
CA THR A 15 -17.11 10.03 -61.07
C THR A 15 -17.50 8.55 -61.12
N TYR A 16 -17.44 7.89 -59.96
CA TYR A 16 -18.25 6.77 -59.42
C TYR A 16 -18.37 5.42 -60.15
N GLY A 17 -18.08 4.34 -59.40
CA GLY A 17 -18.45 2.97 -59.75
C GLY A 17 -17.86 1.87 -58.84
N ASN A 18 -18.48 1.68 -57.67
CA ASN A 18 -18.67 0.47 -56.87
C ASN A 18 -17.68 -0.74 -56.97
N SER A 19 -17.12 -1.18 -55.83
CA SER A 19 -17.10 -2.58 -55.29
C SER A 19 -15.79 -3.01 -54.61
N ALA A 20 -15.93 -3.43 -53.35
CA ALA A 20 -15.26 -4.53 -52.63
C ALA A 20 -13.72 -4.60 -52.43
N SER A 21 -13.37 -4.66 -51.14
CA SER A 21 -12.33 -5.48 -50.48
C SER A 21 -10.91 -4.91 -50.20
N ASN A 22 -10.57 -4.99 -48.90
CA ASN A 22 -9.26 -5.14 -48.25
C ASN A 22 -8.21 -4.00 -48.34
N ASN A 23 -7.88 -3.38 -47.20
CA ASN A 23 -6.62 -3.66 -46.47
C ASN A 23 -6.37 -2.72 -45.27
N THR A 24 -5.97 -3.34 -44.15
CA THR A 24 -4.96 -2.91 -43.15
C THR A 24 -4.93 -1.45 -42.68
N PHE A 25 -5.37 -1.22 -41.44
CA PHE A 25 -4.91 -0.08 -40.64
C PHE A 25 -3.75 -0.56 -39.75
N GLU A 26 -2.53 -0.18 -40.13
CA GLU A 26 -1.33 -0.33 -39.32
C GLU A 26 -1.45 0.54 -38.06
N SER A 27 -1.15 -0.08 -36.93
CA SER A 27 -1.06 0.56 -35.62
C SER A 27 0.27 1.31 -35.53
N ASN A 28 0.23 2.60 -35.20
CA ASN A 28 1.40 3.38 -34.86
C ASN A 28 1.59 3.35 -33.32
N PRO A 29 2.65 2.74 -32.77
CA PRO A 29 2.89 2.71 -31.33
C PRO A 29 3.94 3.78 -30.99
N ASN A 30 3.52 4.95 -30.52
CA ASN A 30 4.43 5.91 -29.88
C ASN A 30 3.66 7.01 -29.12
N GLU A 31 2.88 6.60 -28.12
CA GLU A 31 2.46 7.48 -27.02
C GLU A 31 2.66 6.76 -25.69
N HIS A 32 3.93 6.54 -25.36
CA HIS A 32 4.37 6.29 -23.99
C HIS A 32 5.62 7.12 -23.79
N ASP A 33 5.56 8.08 -22.86
CA ASP A 33 6.62 8.42 -21.89
C ASP A 33 6.55 9.91 -21.50
N ASP A 34 5.62 10.27 -20.61
CA ASP A 34 5.65 11.55 -19.88
C ASP A 34 4.90 11.45 -18.52
N ARG A 35 4.79 10.24 -17.94
CA ARG A 35 4.13 10.03 -16.63
C ARG A 35 5.08 9.64 -15.49
N ASP A 36 6.35 9.36 -15.79
CA ASP A 36 7.32 8.89 -14.79
C ASP A 36 8.13 10.00 -14.11
N LYS A 37 7.86 11.28 -14.41
CA LYS A 37 8.62 12.43 -13.86
C LYS A 37 7.97 13.15 -12.68
N ASP A 38 6.78 12.73 -12.25
CA ASP A 38 6.08 13.37 -11.12
C ASP A 38 6.26 12.65 -9.78
N ASP A 39 6.84 11.45 -9.78
CA ASP A 39 7.06 10.61 -8.57
C ASP A 39 8.29 11.06 -7.73
N GLU A 40 9.10 12.03 -8.19
CA GLU A 40 10.23 12.60 -7.43
C GLU A 40 9.87 13.89 -6.67
N ARG A 41 8.60 14.33 -6.70
CA ARG A 41 8.12 15.51 -5.95
C ARG A 41 7.60 15.19 -4.54
N ASP A 42 8.03 14.07 -3.95
CA ASP A 42 7.86 13.77 -2.51
C ASP A 42 9.03 14.32 -1.64
N SER A 43 9.79 15.28 -2.16
CA SER A 43 10.88 15.97 -1.47
C SER A 43 10.44 17.22 -0.69
N ASP A 44 9.14 17.36 -0.37
CA ASP A 44 8.63 18.56 0.32
C ASP A 44 8.32 18.32 1.81
N ASP A 45 9.09 17.43 2.48
CA ASP A 45 9.30 17.53 3.92
C ASP A 45 10.63 16.89 4.37
N ASP A 46 11.77 17.40 3.89
CA ASP A 46 13.13 16.97 4.32
C ASP A 46 13.44 17.25 5.81
N LYS A 47 12.45 17.71 6.60
CA LYS A 47 12.56 17.95 8.04
C LYS A 47 11.54 17.20 8.89
N GLU A 48 10.55 16.52 8.31
CA GLU A 48 9.55 15.79 9.09
C GLU A 48 9.97 14.33 9.33
N THR A 49 9.75 13.87 10.56
CA THR A 49 10.08 12.50 10.98
C THR A 49 9.25 11.50 10.18
N ARG A 50 9.90 10.77 9.27
CA ARG A 50 9.21 9.78 8.43
C ARG A 50 8.80 8.54 9.22
N LEU A 51 7.50 8.27 9.25
CA LEU A 51 6.92 7.05 9.83
C LEU A 51 6.68 5.98 8.77
N THR A 52 6.74 4.72 9.20
CA THR A 52 6.31 3.56 8.41
C THR A 52 4.81 3.36 8.56
N LEU A 53 4.18 2.60 7.65
CA LEU A 53 2.75 2.28 7.78
C LEU A 53 2.44 1.55 9.10
N LEU A 54 3.39 0.75 9.61
CA LEU A 54 3.25 0.06 10.88
C LEU A 54 3.12 1.07 12.04
N GLU A 55 3.98 2.09 12.03
CA GLU A 55 4.00 3.13 13.06
C GLU A 55 2.77 4.02 12.98
N GLU A 56 2.33 4.40 11.78
CA GLU A 56 1.11 5.20 11.60
C GLU A 56 -0.14 4.44 12.08
N VAL A 57 -0.29 3.17 11.68
CA VAL A 57 -1.40 2.31 12.14
C VAL A 57 -1.36 2.12 13.66
N LEU A 58 -0.16 1.86 14.22
CA LEU A 58 -0.02 1.77 15.67
C LEU A 58 -0.41 3.09 16.36
N LEU A 59 0.03 4.23 15.83
CA LEU A 59 -0.23 5.55 16.39
C LEU A 59 -1.72 5.92 16.41
N LEU A 60 -2.48 5.49 15.41
CA LEU A 60 -3.95 5.61 15.40
C LEU A 60 -4.62 4.80 16.53
N GLY A 61 -4.06 3.63 16.87
CA GLY A 61 -4.57 2.77 17.94
C GLY A 61 -4.04 3.07 19.35
N LEU A 62 -2.97 3.87 19.48
CA LEU A 62 -2.34 4.21 20.76
C LEU A 62 -3.22 5.17 21.57
N LYS A 63 -3.33 4.95 22.87
CA LYS A 63 -3.88 5.95 23.80
C LYS A 63 -2.79 6.89 24.28
N ASP A 64 -3.08 8.19 24.26
CA ASP A 64 -2.07 9.25 24.44
C ASP A 64 -1.33 9.16 25.79
N ARG A 65 -2.05 8.97 26.90
CA ARG A 65 -1.47 8.92 28.26
C ARG A 65 -0.94 7.56 28.68
N GLU A 66 -1.54 6.51 28.13
CA GLU A 66 -1.26 5.14 28.55
C GLU A 66 -0.04 4.57 27.81
N GLY A 67 0.22 5.04 26.58
CA GLY A 67 1.37 4.59 25.80
C GLY A 67 1.25 3.14 25.33
N TYR A 68 0.04 2.60 25.35
CA TYR A 68 -0.31 1.31 24.79
C TYR A 68 -1.59 1.41 23.96
N THR A 69 -1.76 0.46 23.05
CA THR A 69 -3.01 0.32 22.32
C THR A 69 -4.08 -0.22 23.26
N SER A 70 -5.31 0.30 23.16
CA SER A 70 -6.42 -0.03 24.06
C SER A 70 -6.62 -1.54 24.20
N PHE A 71 -6.43 -2.29 23.11
CA PHE A 71 -6.29 -3.74 23.10
C PHE A 71 -5.35 -4.14 21.95
N TRP A 72 -4.30 -4.91 22.24
CA TRP A 72 -3.55 -5.63 21.20
C TRP A 72 -4.32 -6.91 20.88
N ASN A 73 -5.05 -6.92 19.78
CA ASN A 73 -5.90 -8.02 19.33
C ASN A 73 -5.36 -8.68 18.04
N ASP A 74 -6.05 -9.70 17.54
CA ASP A 74 -5.64 -10.42 16.34
C ASP A 74 -5.77 -9.54 15.07
N CYS A 75 -6.70 -8.59 15.03
CA CYS A 75 -6.87 -7.64 13.93
C CYS A 75 -5.65 -6.71 13.78
N ILE A 76 -5.24 -6.01 14.83
CA ILE A 76 -4.04 -5.16 14.78
C ILE A 76 -2.77 -5.99 14.56
N SER A 77 -2.71 -7.19 15.15
CA SER A 77 -1.61 -8.13 14.98
C SER A 77 -1.43 -8.50 13.49
N SER A 78 -2.48 -8.97 12.82
CA SER A 78 -2.46 -9.35 11.41
C SER A 78 -2.35 -8.14 10.46
N GLY A 79 -3.05 -7.05 10.76
CA GLY A 79 -3.00 -5.78 10.03
C GLY A 79 -1.59 -5.18 9.96
N LEU A 80 -0.82 -5.25 11.04
CA LEU A 80 0.60 -4.83 11.04
C LEU A 80 1.48 -5.71 10.13
N ARG A 81 1.16 -6.99 9.93
CA ARG A 81 1.87 -7.83 8.93
C ARG A 81 1.48 -7.44 7.51
N GLY A 82 0.23 -7.05 7.29
CA GLY A 82 -0.19 -6.39 6.05
C GLY A 82 0.58 -5.09 5.78
N CYS A 83 0.83 -4.29 6.82
CA CYS A 83 1.66 -3.09 6.74
C CYS A 83 3.10 -3.41 6.33
N ILE A 84 3.71 -4.45 6.89
CA ILE A 84 5.06 -4.89 6.54
C ILE A 84 5.17 -5.20 5.05
N LEU A 85 4.27 -6.04 4.52
CA LEU A 85 4.31 -6.43 3.12
C LEU A 85 4.08 -5.22 2.20
N THR A 86 3.10 -4.38 2.53
CA THR A 86 2.80 -3.16 1.76
C THR A 86 3.98 -2.19 1.75
N GLU A 87 4.60 -1.95 2.91
CA GLU A 87 5.75 -1.05 3.04
C GLU A 87 6.99 -1.59 2.31
N LEU A 88 7.23 -2.91 2.33
CA LEU A 88 8.26 -3.55 1.50
C LEU A 88 7.98 -3.39 0.00
N GLY A 89 6.71 -3.50 -0.42
CA GLY A 89 6.28 -3.25 -1.80
C GLY A 89 6.54 -1.81 -2.24
N PHE A 90 6.15 -0.82 -1.43
CA PHE A 90 6.41 0.59 -1.70
C PHE A 90 7.90 0.95 -1.74
N ARG A 91 8.74 0.23 -0.98
CA ARG A 91 10.21 0.38 -1.02
C ARG A 91 10.87 -0.40 -2.16
N GLY A 92 10.10 -1.03 -3.04
CA GLY A 92 10.62 -1.83 -4.16
C GLY A 92 11.43 -3.05 -3.73
N ARG A 93 11.23 -3.55 -2.51
CA ARG A 93 11.92 -4.73 -1.99
C ARG A 93 11.29 -6.03 -2.46
N VAL A 94 9.97 -6.02 -2.65
CA VAL A 94 9.18 -7.16 -3.10
C VAL A 94 8.15 -6.76 -4.15
N GLU A 95 7.81 -7.69 -5.04
CA GLU A 95 6.69 -7.57 -5.98
C GLU A 95 5.85 -8.84 -6.00
N LEU A 96 4.68 -8.79 -6.63
CA LEU A 96 3.92 -10.00 -6.92
C LEU A 96 4.41 -10.68 -8.19
N GLU A 97 4.43 -12.01 -8.18
CA GLU A 97 4.69 -12.87 -9.33
C GLU A 97 3.92 -12.36 -10.55
N LYS A 98 4.62 -12.02 -11.64
CA LYS A 98 4.01 -11.46 -12.84
C LYS A 98 2.95 -12.39 -13.41
N THR A 99 1.84 -11.82 -13.86
CA THR A 99 0.79 -12.58 -14.54
C THR A 99 1.27 -13.02 -15.92
N GLY A 100 1.30 -14.34 -16.14
CA GLY A 100 1.47 -14.90 -17.49
C GLY A 100 0.19 -14.76 -18.33
N ALA A 101 0.12 -15.48 -19.46
CA ALA A 101 -1.03 -15.44 -20.39
C ALA A 101 -2.39 -15.74 -19.72
N ARG A 102 -2.39 -16.45 -18.58
CA ARG A 102 -3.58 -16.63 -17.74
C ARG A 102 -3.50 -15.70 -16.54
N ARG A 103 -4.41 -14.72 -16.49
CA ARG A 103 -4.59 -13.84 -15.33
C ARG A 103 -4.93 -14.68 -14.10
N ARG A 104 -4.08 -14.61 -13.08
CA ARG A 104 -4.31 -15.21 -11.76
C ARG A 104 -4.87 -14.14 -10.83
N ALA A 105 -5.80 -14.54 -9.96
CA ALA A 105 -6.25 -13.68 -8.87
C ALA A 105 -5.07 -13.30 -7.97
N LEU A 106 -5.06 -12.07 -7.44
CA LEU A 106 -3.99 -11.53 -6.61
C LEU A 106 -3.64 -12.44 -5.43
N ALA A 107 -4.68 -12.98 -4.78
CA ALA A 107 -4.51 -13.83 -3.62
C ALA A 107 -3.74 -15.14 -3.90
N ASN A 108 -3.64 -15.55 -5.17
CA ASN A 108 -2.93 -16.75 -5.60
C ASN A 108 -1.51 -16.46 -6.12
N ARG A 109 -1.15 -15.18 -6.31
CA ARG A 109 0.18 -14.77 -6.77
C ARG A 109 1.18 -14.84 -5.61
N LYS A 110 2.40 -15.26 -5.92
CA LYS A 110 3.48 -15.38 -4.94
C LYS A 110 4.21 -14.06 -4.76
N VAL A 111 4.74 -13.81 -3.57
CA VAL A 111 5.62 -12.66 -3.29
C VAL A 111 7.03 -13.02 -3.77
N ILE A 112 7.59 -12.16 -4.62
CA ILE A 112 8.92 -12.29 -5.21
C ILE A 112 9.83 -11.22 -4.61
N LEU A 113 11.03 -11.63 -4.19
CA LEU A 113 12.07 -10.73 -3.73
C LEU A 113 12.73 -10.03 -4.91
N LEU A 114 12.83 -8.70 -4.85
CA LEU A 114 13.52 -7.88 -5.86
C LEU A 114 14.87 -7.37 -5.36
N ASP A 115 14.90 -6.82 -4.16
CA ASP A 115 16.08 -6.22 -3.55
C ASP A 115 16.14 -6.61 -2.07
N ASP A 116 17.27 -7.16 -1.64
CA ASP A 116 17.53 -7.60 -0.27
C ASP A 116 18.29 -6.55 0.58
N THR A 117 18.52 -5.37 0.02
CA THR A 117 19.16 -4.25 0.72
C THR A 117 18.34 -3.85 1.95
N ALA A 118 19.02 -3.77 3.09
CA ALA A 118 18.40 -3.37 4.36
C ALA A 118 17.65 -2.04 4.22
N THR A 119 16.48 -1.98 4.85
CA THR A 119 15.57 -0.84 4.86
C THR A 119 15.82 0.11 6.02
N GLY A 120 16.58 -0.34 7.03
CA GLY A 120 16.85 0.39 8.26
C GLY A 120 15.77 0.20 9.33
N ASP A 121 14.65 -0.46 9.00
CA ASP A 121 13.62 -0.86 9.95
C ASP A 121 13.79 -2.34 10.32
N VAL A 122 13.92 -2.62 11.61
CA VAL A 122 14.25 -3.96 12.10
C VAL A 122 13.17 -5.00 11.73
N LEU A 123 11.89 -4.61 11.71
CA LEU A 123 10.78 -5.54 11.40
C LEU A 123 10.71 -5.82 9.90
N LEU A 124 10.88 -4.79 9.07
CA LEU A 124 10.94 -4.94 7.62
C LEU A 124 12.14 -5.80 7.21
N ASP A 125 13.31 -5.57 7.81
CA ASP A 125 14.55 -6.29 7.48
C ASP A 125 14.49 -7.78 7.89
N GLU A 126 13.84 -8.07 9.01
CA GLU A 126 13.59 -9.45 9.43
C GLU A 126 12.61 -10.17 8.51
N ALA A 127 11.50 -9.52 8.13
CA ALA A 127 10.56 -10.08 7.17
C ALA A 127 11.23 -10.32 5.81
N LEU A 128 12.05 -9.37 5.35
CA LEU A 128 12.80 -9.46 4.10
C LEU A 128 13.77 -10.66 4.10
N ARG A 129 14.48 -10.87 5.23
CA ARG A 129 15.33 -12.05 5.43
C ARG A 129 14.53 -13.35 5.39
N HIS A 130 13.36 -13.41 6.02
CA HIS A 130 12.50 -14.60 5.94
C HIS A 130 12.03 -14.88 4.51
N ILE A 131 11.64 -13.84 3.77
CA ILE A 131 11.26 -13.95 2.35
C ILE A 131 12.41 -14.52 1.51
N LYS A 132 13.63 -13.99 1.71
CA LYS A 132 14.84 -14.46 1.02
C LYS A 132 15.18 -15.93 1.29
N GLU A 133 14.99 -16.39 2.52
CA GLU A 133 15.34 -17.76 2.93
C GLU A 133 14.28 -18.81 2.55
N THR A 134 13.14 -18.41 1.98
CA THR A 134 11.99 -19.30 1.78
C THR A 134 11.85 -19.74 0.34
N GLN A 135 12.02 -21.05 0.10
CA GLN A 135 11.75 -21.71 -1.17
C GLN A 135 10.83 -22.92 -0.96
N PRO A 136 9.75 -23.11 -1.75
CA PRO A 136 9.23 -22.20 -2.78
C PRO A 136 8.66 -20.89 -2.19
N THR A 137 8.54 -19.87 -3.03
CA THR A 137 7.93 -18.57 -2.66
C THR A 137 6.46 -18.73 -2.28
N GLU A 138 5.98 -17.85 -1.39
CA GLU A 138 4.66 -17.96 -0.76
C GLU A 138 3.74 -16.80 -1.13
N THR A 139 2.42 -16.97 -0.95
CA THR A 139 1.44 -15.91 -1.24
C THR A 139 1.46 -14.85 -0.13
N VAL A 140 0.86 -13.68 -0.41
CA VAL A 140 0.67 -12.63 0.61
C VAL A 140 -0.07 -13.16 1.84
N GLN A 141 -1.14 -13.93 1.63
CA GLN A 141 -1.90 -14.56 2.72
C GLN A 141 -1.00 -15.45 3.61
N SER A 142 -0.22 -16.34 3.01
CA SER A 142 0.69 -17.20 3.77
C SER A 142 1.76 -16.40 4.52
N TRP A 143 2.27 -15.31 3.94
CA TRP A 143 3.22 -14.44 4.63
C TRP A 143 2.60 -13.74 5.85
N ILE A 144 1.35 -13.27 5.74
CA ILE A 144 0.63 -12.70 6.88
C ILE A 144 0.50 -13.74 8.00
N GLU A 145 0.09 -14.97 7.69
CA GLU A 145 -0.02 -16.07 8.65
C GLU A 145 1.34 -16.44 9.28
N TYR A 146 2.40 -16.52 8.48
CA TYR A 146 3.74 -16.93 8.93
C TYR A 146 4.36 -15.90 9.85
N LEU A 147 4.30 -14.62 9.45
CA LEU A 147 4.84 -13.51 10.25
C LEU A 147 4.01 -13.28 11.53
N SER A 148 2.73 -13.67 11.54
CA SER A 148 1.86 -13.65 12.72
C SER A 148 2.05 -14.87 13.63
N GLY A 149 2.52 -15.98 13.08
CA GLY A 149 2.65 -17.26 13.79
C GLY A 149 1.34 -18.05 13.86
N GLU A 150 0.41 -17.77 12.95
CA GLU A 150 -0.93 -18.40 12.88
C GLU A 150 -0.96 -19.65 11.99
N CYS A 151 0.21 -20.06 11.47
CA CYS A 151 0.30 -21.22 10.60
C CYS A 151 0.40 -22.54 11.37
N TRP A 152 -0.24 -23.57 10.83
CA TRP A 152 -0.20 -24.94 11.38
C TRP A 152 1.07 -25.72 11.05
N ASN A 153 1.99 -25.17 10.24
CA ASN A 153 3.24 -25.84 9.86
C ASN A 153 4.36 -25.51 10.87
N PRO A 154 4.84 -26.48 11.68
CA PRO A 154 5.88 -26.21 12.68
C PRO A 154 7.20 -25.70 12.09
N LEU A 155 7.52 -26.09 10.86
CA LEU A 155 8.76 -25.65 10.18
C LEU A 155 8.70 -24.18 9.76
N LYS A 156 7.50 -23.62 9.62
CA LYS A 156 7.25 -22.23 9.22
C LYS A 156 7.06 -21.31 10.44
N LEU A 157 6.82 -21.86 11.63
CA LEU A 157 6.62 -21.09 12.86
C LEU A 157 7.84 -20.24 13.25
N LYS A 158 9.04 -20.62 12.78
CA LYS A 158 10.27 -19.83 12.94
C LYS A 158 10.23 -18.46 12.26
N TYR A 159 9.28 -18.22 11.35
CA TYR A 159 9.11 -16.94 10.65
C TYR A 159 8.27 -15.93 11.43
N GLN A 160 7.72 -16.32 12.58
CA GLN A 160 6.92 -15.43 13.41
C GLN A 160 7.77 -14.25 13.89
N LEU A 161 7.30 -13.04 13.60
CA LEU A 161 7.87 -11.83 14.16
C LEU A 161 7.45 -11.71 15.62
N ARG A 162 8.44 -11.67 16.51
CA ARG A 162 8.23 -11.57 17.95
C ARG A 162 8.44 -10.14 18.43
N ASN A 163 7.76 -9.83 19.55
CA ASN A 163 7.86 -8.55 20.25
C ASN A 163 7.60 -7.35 19.33
N VAL A 164 6.66 -7.49 18.39
CA VAL A 164 6.38 -6.47 17.36
C VAL A 164 5.96 -5.17 18.03
N ARG A 165 5.09 -5.25 19.05
CA ARG A 165 4.62 -4.10 19.82
C ARG A 165 5.78 -3.33 20.47
N GLU A 166 6.66 -4.04 21.17
CA GLU A 166 7.80 -3.46 21.88
C GLU A 166 8.80 -2.84 20.92
N ARG A 167 9.03 -3.49 19.76
CA ARG A 167 9.93 -2.98 18.72
C ARG A 167 9.37 -1.72 18.05
N LEU A 168 8.07 -1.67 17.78
CA LEU A 168 7.42 -0.47 17.26
C LEU A 168 7.42 0.67 18.29
N ALA A 169 7.13 0.36 19.55
CA ALA A 169 7.20 1.35 20.63
C ALA A 169 8.61 1.92 20.75
N LYS A 170 9.65 1.06 20.70
CA LYS A 170 11.04 1.50 20.66
C LYS A 170 11.33 2.40 19.46
N SER A 171 10.86 2.05 18.27
CA SER A 171 11.03 2.88 17.07
C SER A 171 10.40 4.27 17.24
N LEU A 172 9.17 4.34 17.76
CA LEU A 172 8.48 5.60 18.04
C LEU A 172 9.20 6.44 19.11
N VAL A 173 9.83 5.80 20.10
CA VAL A 173 10.68 6.49 21.09
C VAL A 173 11.97 7.01 20.45
N ASP A 174 12.66 6.20 19.66
CA ASP A 174 13.90 6.59 18.98
C ASP A 174 13.64 7.75 17.98
N LYS A 175 12.41 7.87 17.47
CA LYS A 175 11.91 8.97 16.62
C LYS A 175 11.37 10.19 17.40
N GLY A 176 11.36 10.14 18.73
CA GLY A 176 10.91 11.25 19.59
C GLY A 176 9.39 11.45 19.69
N ILE A 177 8.59 10.50 19.17
CA ILE A 177 7.11 10.58 19.22
C ILE A 177 6.60 10.12 20.59
N CYS A 178 7.19 9.07 21.14
CA CYS A 178 6.89 8.53 22.46
C CYS A 178 8.04 8.80 23.45
N SER A 179 7.73 8.90 24.74
CA SER A 179 8.74 8.86 25.81
C SER A 179 8.87 7.44 26.34
N THR A 180 9.88 7.20 27.16
CA THR A 180 9.93 6.02 28.01
C THR A 180 9.70 6.46 29.45
N GLU A 181 8.62 5.99 30.05
CA GLU A 181 8.24 6.32 31.42
C GLU A 181 8.10 5.06 32.25
N LYS A 182 8.63 5.12 33.48
CA LYS A 182 8.52 4.05 34.45
C LYS A 182 7.33 4.34 35.37
N GLN A 183 6.24 3.60 35.21
CA GLN A 183 5.09 3.67 36.10
C GLN A 183 5.30 2.71 37.27
N ASN A 184 5.31 3.25 38.49
CA ASN A 184 5.50 2.46 39.69
C ASN A 184 4.13 1.97 40.20
N PHE A 185 3.93 0.65 40.22
CA PHE A 185 2.80 0.01 40.87
C PHE A 185 3.22 -0.48 42.25
N PHE A 186 2.24 -0.80 43.11
CA PHE A 186 2.51 -1.22 44.49
C PHE A 186 3.46 -2.43 44.61
N LEU A 187 3.48 -3.33 43.62
CA LEU A 187 4.26 -4.58 43.64
C LEU A 187 5.33 -4.70 42.55
N PHE A 188 5.32 -3.83 41.55
CA PHE A 188 6.23 -3.90 40.41
C PHE A 188 6.27 -2.55 39.69
N ASP A 189 7.27 -2.38 38.84
CA ASP A 189 7.33 -1.23 37.96
C ASP A 189 7.05 -1.68 36.53
N MET A 190 6.30 -0.87 35.78
CA MET A 190 5.96 -1.12 34.39
C MET A 190 6.55 -0.01 33.52
N THR A 191 7.31 -0.40 32.50
CA THR A 191 7.74 0.53 31.47
C THR A 191 6.56 0.80 30.53
N THR A 192 6.27 2.07 30.31
CA THR A 192 5.22 2.56 29.40
C THR A 192 5.80 3.55 28.41
N HIS A 193 5.12 3.71 27.28
CA HIS A 193 5.59 4.55 26.18
C HIS A 193 4.56 5.62 25.78
N PRO A 194 4.21 6.55 26.69
CA PRO A 194 3.19 7.55 26.41
C PRO A 194 3.61 8.50 25.29
N LEU A 195 2.62 9.13 24.68
CA LEU A 195 2.83 10.07 23.58
C LEU A 195 3.49 11.34 24.13
N SER A 196 4.71 11.64 23.68
CA SER A 196 5.42 12.88 24.01
C SER A 196 5.05 14.02 23.07
N ASP A 197 4.94 13.71 21.78
CA ASP A 197 4.56 14.67 20.75
C ASP A 197 3.19 14.31 20.15
N SER A 198 2.16 15.03 20.59
CA SER A 198 0.81 14.88 20.06
C SER A 198 0.64 15.47 18.66
N VAL A 199 1.57 16.31 18.19
CA VAL A 199 1.47 16.98 16.88
C VAL A 199 1.47 15.95 15.76
N HIS A 200 2.35 14.94 15.81
CA HIS A 200 2.41 13.88 14.80
C HIS A 200 1.09 13.11 14.72
N LYS A 201 0.51 12.73 15.86
CA LYS A 201 -0.76 12.00 15.90
C LYS A 201 -1.92 12.86 15.41
N ILE A 202 -2.00 14.13 15.83
CA ILE A 202 -3.05 15.07 15.39
C ILE A 202 -2.97 15.29 13.88
N LYS A 203 -1.76 15.47 13.33
CA LYS A 203 -1.53 15.58 11.87
C LYS A 203 -1.98 14.33 11.15
N LEU A 204 -1.62 13.15 11.65
CA LEU A 204 -2.01 11.87 11.06
C LEU A 204 -3.54 11.70 11.02
N ILE A 205 -4.21 11.95 12.16
CA ILE A 205 -5.68 11.91 12.24
C ILE A 205 -6.29 12.88 11.23
N LYS A 206 -5.81 14.13 11.19
CA LYS A 206 -6.31 15.13 10.24
C LYS A 206 -6.09 14.71 8.80
N LYS A 207 -4.95 14.10 8.47
CA LYS A 207 -4.63 13.61 7.12
C LYS A 207 -5.60 12.52 6.68
N VAL A 208 -5.96 11.60 7.59
CA VAL A 208 -6.96 10.54 7.36
C VAL A 208 -8.38 11.12 7.26
N GLN A 209 -8.76 12.06 8.12
CA GLN A 209 -10.06 12.71 8.07
C GLN A 209 -10.22 13.51 6.76
N ASP A 210 -9.24 14.35 6.42
CA ASP A 210 -9.27 15.17 5.21
C ASP A 210 -9.36 14.29 3.95
N SER A 211 -8.69 13.14 3.89
CA SER A 211 -8.71 12.27 2.71
C SER A 211 -10.06 11.60 2.44
N VAL A 212 -10.88 11.38 3.47
CA VAL A 212 -12.25 10.84 3.34
C VAL A 212 -13.33 11.91 3.46
N LEU A 213 -12.96 13.18 3.61
CA LEU A 213 -13.88 14.31 3.69
C LEU A 213 -13.51 15.36 2.64
N THR A 214 -12.75 16.38 3.04
CA THR A 214 -12.50 17.61 2.26
C THR A 214 -11.69 17.37 0.99
N ARG A 215 -10.87 16.31 0.96
CA ARG A 215 -9.99 15.91 -0.13
C ARG A 215 -10.40 14.59 -0.78
N TRP A 216 -11.62 14.12 -0.52
CA TRP A 216 -12.11 12.89 -1.13
C TRP A 216 -12.04 12.97 -2.66
N PRO A 217 -11.23 12.11 -3.32
CA PRO A 217 -11.26 12.03 -4.75
C PRO A 217 -12.49 11.20 -5.14
N ASN A 218 -13.39 11.77 -5.95
CA ASN A 218 -14.55 11.03 -6.50
C ASN A 218 -14.15 9.73 -7.25
N ASP A 219 -12.87 9.57 -7.59
CA ASP A 219 -12.28 8.30 -8.01
C ASP A 219 -11.15 7.91 -7.03
N PRO A 220 -11.31 6.83 -6.23
CA PRO A 220 -10.30 6.33 -5.28
C PRO A 220 -8.90 6.14 -5.87
N ARG A 221 -8.78 5.91 -7.19
CA ARG A 221 -7.50 5.75 -7.88
C ARG A 221 -6.66 7.01 -7.92
N ARG A 222 -7.28 8.16 -7.68
CA ARG A 222 -6.61 9.47 -7.61
C ARG A 222 -6.19 9.82 -6.19
N MET A 223 -6.51 8.97 -5.22
CA MET A 223 -6.03 9.12 -3.85
C MET A 223 -4.52 8.86 -3.80
N ASP A 224 -3.83 9.57 -2.91
CA ASP A 224 -2.44 9.25 -2.62
C ASP A 224 -2.29 7.78 -2.21
N ARG A 225 -1.30 7.09 -2.80
CA ARG A 225 -1.09 5.65 -2.65
C ARG A 225 -0.86 5.26 -1.20
N ARG A 226 -0.08 6.08 -0.49
CA ARG A 226 0.25 5.83 0.92
C ARG A 226 -0.97 6.04 1.81
N ILE A 227 -1.78 7.05 1.53
CA ILE A 227 -3.04 7.29 2.25
C ILE A 227 -4.08 6.21 1.99
N LEU A 228 -4.23 5.76 0.74
CA LEU A 228 -5.11 4.65 0.41
C LEU A 228 -4.72 3.38 1.19
N ALA A 229 -3.42 3.04 1.18
CA ALA A 229 -2.89 1.93 1.97
C ALA A 229 -3.15 2.10 3.47
N LEU A 230 -2.89 3.30 4.02
CA LEU A 230 -3.13 3.59 5.43
C LEU A 230 -4.60 3.37 5.81
N ILE A 231 -5.56 3.81 5.00
CA ILE A 231 -7.00 3.64 5.29
C ILE A 231 -7.36 2.15 5.32
N TYR A 232 -6.98 1.37 4.30
CA TYR A 232 -7.27 -0.07 4.26
C TYR A 232 -6.62 -0.81 5.43
N LEU A 233 -5.34 -0.53 5.71
CA LEU A 233 -4.59 -1.21 6.76
C LEU A 233 -5.08 -0.81 8.16
N ALA A 234 -5.45 0.45 8.38
CA ALA A 234 -6.06 0.91 9.62
C ALA A 234 -7.45 0.30 9.84
N HIS A 235 -8.22 0.12 8.76
CA HIS A 235 -9.51 -0.58 8.81
C HIS A 235 -9.32 -2.06 9.15
N ALA A 236 -8.44 -2.77 8.44
CA ALA A 236 -8.12 -4.17 8.72
C ALA A 236 -7.55 -4.39 10.14
N SER A 237 -6.90 -3.37 10.69
CA SER A 237 -6.36 -3.39 12.05
C SER A 237 -7.37 -3.00 13.14
N ASP A 238 -8.61 -2.65 12.78
CA ASP A 238 -9.65 -2.18 13.69
C ASP A 238 -9.25 -0.92 14.50
N VAL A 239 -8.54 0.01 13.85
CA VAL A 239 -8.10 1.28 14.47
C VAL A 239 -8.50 2.53 13.70
N LEU A 240 -9.12 2.37 12.52
CA LEU A 240 -9.51 3.51 11.69
C LEU A 240 -10.55 4.41 12.38
N GLU A 241 -11.55 3.82 13.04
CA GLU A 241 -12.61 4.58 13.72
C GLU A 241 -12.08 5.50 14.83
N ASN A 242 -10.93 5.19 15.43
CA ASN A 242 -10.28 6.06 16.41
C ASN A 242 -9.97 7.45 15.81
N ALA A 243 -9.65 7.52 14.52
CA ALA A 243 -9.42 8.77 13.80
C ALA A 243 -10.72 9.57 13.59
N PHE A 244 -11.88 8.96 13.71
CA PHE A 244 -13.18 9.61 13.47
C PHE A 244 -13.91 10.01 14.75
N THR A 245 -13.39 9.63 15.92
CA THR A 245 -13.99 9.94 17.24
C THR A 245 -14.23 11.43 17.52
N SER A 246 -13.48 12.32 16.87
CA SER A 246 -13.61 13.78 17.03
C SER A 246 -14.46 14.47 15.96
N LEU A 247 -15.00 13.72 15.00
CA LEU A 247 -15.87 14.25 13.94
C LEU A 247 -17.27 14.58 14.48
N SER A 248 -17.97 15.46 13.77
CA SER A 248 -19.41 15.65 13.96
C SER A 248 -20.17 14.42 13.44
N ASP A 249 -21.42 14.20 13.88
CA ASP A 249 -22.24 13.07 13.41
C ASP A 249 -22.40 13.09 11.87
N ASP A 250 -22.63 14.28 11.29
CA ASP A 250 -22.75 14.45 9.84
C ASP A 250 -21.45 14.09 9.10
N ASP A 251 -20.30 14.59 9.60
CA ASP A 251 -18.99 14.28 8.99
C ASP A 251 -18.64 12.79 9.16
N TYR A 252 -18.99 12.19 10.30
CA TYR A 252 -18.78 10.77 10.54
C TYR A 252 -19.55 9.91 9.54
N GLU A 253 -20.82 10.23 9.28
CA GLU A 253 -21.63 9.52 8.29
C GLU A 253 -21.03 9.61 6.88
N VAL A 254 -20.55 10.78 6.48
CA VAL A 254 -19.88 11.00 5.18
C VAL A 254 -18.57 10.23 5.11
N ALA A 255 -17.72 10.33 6.13
CA ALA A 255 -16.45 9.61 6.19
C ALA A 255 -16.67 8.09 6.07
N MET A 256 -17.61 7.55 6.84
CA MET A 256 -17.92 6.12 6.79
C MET A 256 -18.56 5.68 5.47
N LYS A 257 -19.32 6.56 4.81
CA LYS A 257 -19.82 6.29 3.46
C LYS A 257 -18.64 6.13 2.48
N HIS A 258 -17.69 7.06 2.46
CA HIS A 258 -16.53 6.98 1.58
C HIS A 258 -15.61 5.79 1.92
N VAL A 259 -15.42 5.47 3.20
CA VAL A 259 -14.71 4.25 3.61
C VAL A 259 -15.38 3.01 3.06
N ARG A 260 -16.72 2.89 3.12
CA ARG A 260 -17.45 1.76 2.50
C ARG A 260 -17.26 1.73 0.99
N GLU A 261 -17.30 2.88 0.31
CA GLU A 261 -17.03 2.96 -1.14
C GLU A 261 -15.63 2.43 -1.49
N LEU A 262 -14.62 2.63 -0.62
CA LEU A 262 -13.30 1.99 -0.78
C LEU A 262 -13.36 0.48 -0.55
N LEU A 263 -14.01 0.03 0.52
CA LEU A 263 -14.06 -1.39 0.88
C LEU A 263 -14.84 -2.24 -0.14
N ASP A 264 -15.78 -1.63 -0.86
CA ASP A 264 -16.55 -2.28 -1.94
C ASP A 264 -15.75 -2.43 -3.25
N LEU A 265 -14.54 -1.86 -3.36
CA LEU A 265 -13.69 -2.02 -4.53
C LEU A 265 -13.18 -3.46 -4.66
N ASP A 266 -13.13 -3.95 -5.91
CA ASP A 266 -12.55 -5.25 -6.24
C ASP A 266 -11.03 -5.13 -6.44
N PRO A 267 -10.19 -5.68 -5.53
CA PRO A 267 -8.74 -5.55 -5.62
C PRO A 267 -8.16 -6.11 -6.93
N ASP A 268 -8.74 -7.19 -7.44
CA ASP A 268 -8.31 -7.82 -8.69
C ASP A 268 -8.50 -6.86 -9.88
N GLN A 269 -9.56 -6.03 -9.88
CA GLN A 269 -9.83 -5.05 -10.94
C GLN A 269 -8.98 -3.79 -10.82
N GLU A 270 -8.73 -3.32 -9.60
CA GLU A 270 -7.96 -2.11 -9.35
C GLU A 270 -6.49 -2.26 -9.76
N THR A 271 -5.94 -3.47 -9.63
CA THR A 271 -4.53 -3.73 -9.98
C THR A 271 -4.27 -3.73 -11.50
N SER A 272 -5.26 -4.06 -12.32
CA SER A 272 -5.08 -4.25 -13.77
C SER A 272 -4.64 -3.02 -14.55
N LYS A 273 -4.79 -1.82 -13.96
CA LYS A 273 -4.93 -0.62 -14.77
C LYS A 273 -3.65 0.19 -14.92
N TYR A 274 -2.85 0.50 -13.89
CA TYR A 274 -1.74 1.46 -14.10
C TYR A 274 -0.50 1.39 -13.17
N ASP A 275 -0.49 0.71 -12.02
CA ASP A 275 0.66 0.81 -11.09
C ASP A 275 1.08 -0.53 -10.46
N SER A 276 2.23 -1.05 -10.91
CA SER A 276 2.83 -2.28 -10.39
C SER A 276 3.33 -2.14 -8.94
N LYS A 277 3.55 -0.91 -8.44
CA LYS A 277 3.99 -0.67 -7.06
C LYS A 277 2.85 -0.87 -6.06
N MET A 278 1.59 -0.84 -6.51
CA MET A 278 0.41 -1.04 -5.66
C MET A 278 -0.10 -2.49 -5.62
N GLU A 279 0.45 -3.40 -6.44
CA GLU A 279 -0.10 -4.76 -6.51
C GLU A 279 0.00 -5.48 -5.16
N ILE A 280 1.10 -5.30 -4.42
CA ILE A 280 1.27 -5.91 -3.10
C ILE A 280 0.21 -5.40 -2.13
N MET A 281 -0.06 -4.09 -2.11
CA MET A 281 -1.11 -3.51 -1.28
C MET A 281 -2.47 -4.11 -1.63
N TRP A 282 -2.83 -4.20 -2.92
CA TRP A 282 -4.10 -4.80 -3.34
C TRP A 282 -4.18 -6.29 -3.01
N ALA A 283 -3.07 -7.03 -3.09
CA ALA A 283 -3.05 -8.43 -2.64
C ALA A 283 -3.18 -8.58 -1.12
N VAL A 284 -2.68 -7.61 -0.34
CA VAL A 284 -2.93 -7.54 1.10
C VAL A 284 -4.41 -7.27 1.38
N VAL A 285 -5.03 -6.31 0.68
CA VAL A 285 -6.49 -6.07 0.78
C VAL A 285 -7.27 -7.33 0.39
N ALA A 286 -6.92 -7.98 -0.71
CA ALA A 286 -7.55 -9.23 -1.14
C ALA A 286 -7.37 -10.38 -0.14
N ALA A 287 -6.30 -10.37 0.67
CA ALA A 287 -6.09 -11.35 1.72
C ALA A 287 -6.97 -11.10 2.94
N PHE A 288 -7.28 -9.84 3.27
CA PHE A 288 -8.19 -9.49 4.38
C PHE A 288 -9.68 -9.59 4.01
N ASN A 289 -10.03 -9.54 2.73
CA ASN A 289 -11.42 -9.69 2.27
C ASN A 289 -11.94 -11.16 2.28
N LYS A 290 -11.10 -12.14 2.65
CA LYS A 290 -11.46 -13.56 2.70
C LYS A 290 -11.86 -14.01 4.09
#